data_AF-S0FFI5-F1
#
_entry.id   AF-S0FFI5-F1
#
_cell.length_a   1.000
_cell.length_b   1.000
_cell.length_c   1.000
_cell.angle_alpha   90.00
_cell.angle_beta   90.00
_cell.angle_gamma   90.00
#
_symmetry.space_group_name_H-M   'P 1'
#
loop_
_entity.id
_entity.type
_entity.pdbx_description
1 polymer ?
#
loop_
_entity_poly.entity_id
_entity_poly.type
_entity_poly.pdbx_seq_one_letter_code
_entity_poly.pdbx_strand_id
1 'polypeptide(L)'
;MTGELVGTVTEEEKNEILVLYERKMGIEELAATLDSDLLSDDKKESLQDKMIAELGKVTVNMQLWWDRMYEKYRWKSIHGHKWNIDFQTCEIFLIE
;
A
#
# COMPACT_ATOMS: atom_id res chain seq x y z
N MET A 1 6.05 -11.17 -14.93
CA MET A 1 4.69 -10.58 -14.95
C MET A 1 4.72 -9.45 -15.96
N THR A 2 3.95 -9.53 -17.04
CA THR A 2 3.91 -8.49 -18.09
C THR A 2 2.68 -7.61 -17.84
N GLY A 3 2.86 -6.49 -17.14
CA GLY A 3 1.81 -5.47 -17.02
C GLY A 3 1.81 -4.55 -18.25
N GLU A 4 0.64 -4.04 -18.63
CA GLU A 4 0.52 -3.00 -19.67
C GLU A 4 0.81 -1.64 -19.04
N LEU A 5 1.74 -0.86 -19.61
CA LEU A 5 1.98 0.53 -19.17
C LEU A 5 0.75 1.38 -19.51
N VAL A 6 0.08 1.92 -18.50
CA VAL A 6 -1.16 2.71 -18.65
C VAL A 6 -1.01 4.18 -18.26
N GLY A 7 0.13 4.56 -17.67
CA GLY A 7 0.45 5.95 -17.39
C GLY A 7 1.69 6.13 -16.53
N THR A 8 1.90 7.37 -16.10
CA THR A 8 2.98 7.78 -15.19
C THR A 8 2.45 8.82 -14.21
N VAL A 9 2.97 8.85 -12.99
CA VAL A 9 2.72 9.90 -11.98
C VAL A 9 3.95 10.79 -11.81
N THR A 10 3.82 11.93 -11.10
CA THR A 10 5.00 12.72 -10.73
C THR A 10 5.77 12.06 -9.59
N GLU A 11 7.01 12.49 -9.36
CA GLU A 11 7.81 12.00 -8.23
C GLU A 11 7.14 12.31 -6.89
N GLU A 12 6.54 13.50 -6.74
CA GLU A 12 5.82 13.89 -5.54
C GLU A 12 4.64 12.96 -5.28
N GLU A 13 3.82 12.69 -6.30
CA GLU A 13 2.67 11.80 -6.19
C GLU A 13 3.09 10.36 -5.86
N LYS A 14 4.14 9.86 -6.53
CA LYS A 14 4.75 8.57 -6.22
C LYS A 14 5.26 8.52 -4.78
N ASN A 15 5.90 9.58 -4.30
CA ASN A 15 6.41 9.66 -2.94
C ASN A 15 5.29 9.61 -1.90
N GLU A 16 4.12 10.22 -2.17
CA GLU A 16 2.97 10.13 -1.28
C GLU A 16 2.53 8.68 -1.03
N ILE A 17 2.39 7.87 -2.08
CA ILE A 17 2.00 6.46 -1.93
C ILE A 17 3.16 5.58 -1.45
N LEU A 18 4.41 5.94 -1.75
CA LEU A 18 5.58 5.23 -1.24
C LEU A 18 5.64 5.26 0.29
N VAL A 19 5.40 6.42 0.92
CA VAL A 19 5.36 6.54 2.39
C VAL A 19 4.30 5.62 3.00
N LEU A 20 3.14 5.50 2.35
CA LEU A 20 2.08 4.60 2.80
C LEU A 20 2.49 3.12 2.64
N TYR A 21 3.16 2.79 1.53
CA TYR A 21 3.65 1.44 1.27
C TYR A 21 4.71 1.02 2.30
N GLU A 22 5.71 1.87 2.54
CA GLU A 22 6.76 1.64 3.55
C GLU A 22 6.15 1.48 4.95
N ARG A 23 5.15 2.29 5.28
CA ARG A 23 4.43 2.17 6.56
C ARG A 23 3.68 0.85 6.68
N LYS A 24 3.00 0.41 5.63
CA LYS A 24 2.32 -0.89 5.58
C LYS A 24 3.32 -2.03 5.79
N MET A 25 4.44 -2.00 5.04
CA MET A 25 5.51 -3.00 5.16
C MET A 25 6.09 -3.05 6.58
N GLY A 26 6.38 -1.89 7.18
CA GLY A 26 6.89 -1.84 8.55
C GLY A 26 5.92 -2.44 9.59
N ILE A 27 4.61 -2.24 9.42
CA ILE A 27 3.62 -2.87 10.31
C ILE A 27 3.53 -4.38 10.06
N GLU A 28 3.60 -4.83 8.82
CA GLU A 28 3.60 -6.27 8.47
C GLU A 28 4.85 -6.98 9.02
N GLU A 29 6.03 -6.35 8.97
CA GLU A 29 7.26 -6.85 9.58
C GLU A 29 7.18 -6.89 11.11
N LEU A 30 6.62 -5.84 11.73
CA LEU A 30 6.36 -5.85 13.17
C LEU A 30 5.37 -6.97 13.55
N ALA A 31 4.39 -7.27 12.69
CA ALA A 31 3.39 -8.31 12.96
C ALA A 31 4.04 -9.69 12.95
N ALA A 32 4.93 -9.92 11.98
CA ALA A 32 5.69 -11.16 11.86
C ALA A 32 6.66 -11.40 13.03
N THR A 33 7.11 -10.34 13.72
CA THR A 33 8.03 -10.44 14.86
C THR A 33 7.34 -10.50 16.23
N LEU A 34 6.02 -10.26 16.27
CA LEU A 34 5.25 -10.17 17.52
C LEU A 34 5.14 -11.52 18.27
N ASP A 35 5.45 -12.64 17.60
CA ASP A 35 5.50 -13.98 18.19
C ASP A 35 6.65 -14.21 19.19
N SER A 36 7.37 -13.16 19.58
CA SER A 36 8.44 -13.25 20.59
C SER A 36 7.91 -13.54 22.01
N ASP A 37 8.63 -14.37 22.77
CA ASP A 37 8.36 -14.69 24.18
C ASP A 37 8.60 -13.51 25.15
N LEU A 38 9.01 -12.34 24.63
CA LEU A 38 9.40 -11.17 25.42
C LEU A 38 8.20 -10.31 25.88
N LEU A 39 7.01 -10.55 25.34
CA LEU A 39 5.79 -9.82 25.64
C LEU A 39 4.79 -10.71 26.38
N SER A 40 4.16 -10.17 27.42
CA SER A 40 3.00 -10.79 28.06
C SER A 40 1.79 -10.77 27.12
N ASP A 41 0.87 -11.74 27.29
CA ASP A 41 -0.26 -11.95 26.37
C ASP A 41 -1.17 -10.72 26.23
N ASP A 42 -1.38 -9.96 27.31
CA ASP A 42 -2.14 -8.71 27.33
C ASP A 42 -1.49 -7.60 26.48
N LYS A 43 -0.16 -7.54 26.48
CA LYS A 43 0.61 -6.60 25.65
C LYS A 43 0.59 -7.03 24.19
N LYS A 44 0.63 -8.33 23.91
CA LYS A 44 0.52 -8.87 22.54
C LYS A 44 -0.84 -8.50 21.94
N GLU A 45 -1.94 -8.74 22.65
CA GLU A 45 -3.30 -8.41 22.21
C GLU A 45 -3.46 -6.90 21.94
N SER A 46 -3.05 -6.04 22.89
CA SER A 46 -3.15 -4.59 22.71
C SER A 46 -2.31 -4.04 21.55
N LEU A 47 -1.15 -4.65 21.28
CA LEU A 47 -0.32 -4.29 20.13
C LEU A 47 -0.94 -4.78 18.82
N GLN A 48 -1.49 -6.00 18.79
CA GLN A 48 -2.21 -6.54 17.62
C GLN A 48 -3.37 -5.62 17.21
N ASP A 49 -4.20 -5.18 18.16
CA ASP A 49 -5.33 -4.28 17.88
C ASP A 49 -4.87 -2.96 17.26
N LYS A 50 -3.80 -2.36 17.80
CA LYS A 50 -3.22 -1.12 17.25
C LYS A 50 -2.69 -1.33 15.84
N MET A 51 -2.05 -2.48 15.58
CA MET A 51 -1.50 -2.80 14.27
C MET A 51 -2.61 -3.04 13.24
N ILE A 52 -3.67 -3.75 13.61
CA ILE A 52 -4.86 -3.93 12.77
C ILE A 52 -5.49 -2.58 12.45
N ALA A 53 -5.67 -1.71 13.45
CA ALA A 53 -6.25 -0.39 13.26
C ALA A 53 -5.38 0.49 12.32
N GLU A 54 -4.06 0.48 12.49
CA GLU A 54 -3.16 1.26 11.64
C GLU A 54 -3.07 0.69 10.21
N LEU A 55 -3.05 -0.64 10.04
CA LEU A 55 -3.12 -1.27 8.71
C LEU A 55 -4.43 -0.89 7.98
N GLY A 56 -5.55 -0.85 8.71
CA GLY A 56 -6.82 -0.39 8.17
C GLY A 56 -6.75 1.05 7.65
N LYS A 57 -6.18 1.97 8.44
CA LYS A 57 -5.99 3.37 8.04
C LYS A 57 -5.08 3.51 6.82
N VAL A 58 -3.94 2.81 6.80
CA VAL A 58 -3.00 2.86 5.68
C VAL A 58 -3.64 2.33 4.40
N THR A 59 -4.38 1.22 4.49
CA THR A 59 -5.10 0.63 3.35
C THR A 59 -6.12 1.61 2.75
N VAL A 60 -6.92 2.26 3.60
CA VAL A 60 -7.88 3.29 3.14
C VAL A 60 -7.17 4.46 2.46
N ASN A 61 -6.08 4.96 3.06
CA ASN A 61 -5.33 6.08 2.47
C ASN A 61 -4.68 5.73 1.13
N MET A 62 -4.19 4.49 0.97
CA MET A 62 -3.67 4.02 -0.31
C MET A 62 -4.78 3.95 -1.36
N GLN A 63 -5.96 3.45 -1.01
CA GLN A 63 -7.11 3.42 -1.93
C GLN A 63 -7.52 4.84 -2.36
N LEU A 64 -7.60 5.78 -1.42
CA LEU A 64 -7.90 7.18 -1.71
C LEU A 64 -6.87 7.82 -2.65
N TRP A 65 -5.59 7.47 -2.51
CA TRP A 65 -4.55 7.91 -3.44
C TRP A 65 -4.81 7.36 -4.84
N TRP A 66 -5.10 6.07 -4.98
CA TRP A 66 -5.41 5.44 -6.27
C TRP A 66 -6.63 6.07 -6.94
N ASP A 67 -7.71 6.28 -6.16
CA ASP A 67 -8.95 6.89 -6.67
C ASP A 67 -8.68 8.30 -7.20
N ARG A 68 -7.96 9.12 -6.43
CA ARG A 68 -7.59 10.48 -6.83
C ARG A 68 -6.70 10.52 -8.08
N MET A 69 -5.71 9.62 -8.18
CA MET A 69 -4.85 9.55 -9.36
C MET A 69 -5.61 9.06 -10.59
N TYR A 70 -6.51 8.10 -10.43
CA TYR A 70 -7.39 7.66 -11.50
C TYR A 70 -8.32 8.77 -11.98
N GLU A 71 -8.89 9.57 -11.07
CA GLU A 71 -9.71 10.73 -11.45
C GLU A 71 -8.92 11.76 -12.25
N LYS A 72 -7.65 11.98 -11.90
CA LYS A 72 -6.75 12.93 -12.55
C LYS A 72 -6.27 12.44 -13.93
N TYR A 73 -5.77 11.22 -14.02
CA TYR A 73 -5.08 10.70 -15.20
C TYR A 73 -5.93 9.81 -16.09
N ARG A 74 -7.06 9.30 -15.59
CA ARG A 74 -8.00 8.44 -16.32
C ARG A 74 -7.32 7.23 -16.97
N TRP A 75 -6.42 6.56 -16.24
CA TRP A 75 -5.74 5.37 -16.71
C TRP A 75 -6.71 4.30 -17.17
N LYS A 76 -6.28 3.49 -18.13
CA LYS A 76 -7.03 2.30 -18.55
C LYS A 76 -7.31 1.41 -17.34
N SER A 77 -8.56 0.99 -17.20
CA SER A 77 -9.01 0.01 -16.20
C SER A 77 -9.72 -1.13 -16.90
N ILE A 78 -9.51 -2.35 -16.40
CA ILE A 78 -10.21 -3.56 -16.84
C ILE A 78 -10.77 -4.24 -15.60
N HIS A 79 -12.02 -4.72 -15.69
CA HIS A 79 -12.63 -5.45 -14.58
C HIS A 79 -11.77 -6.66 -14.19
N GLY A 80 -11.56 -6.86 -12.89
CA GLY A 80 -10.73 -7.94 -12.36
C GLY A 80 -9.22 -7.65 -12.35
N HIS A 81 -8.75 -6.60 -13.03
CA HIS A 81 -7.34 -6.20 -13.05
C HIS A 81 -7.06 -5.14 -11.97
N LYS A 82 -5.77 -4.94 -11.66
CA LYS A 82 -5.29 -3.96 -10.68
C LYS A 82 -4.23 -3.06 -11.29
N TRP A 83 -4.11 -1.85 -10.75
CA TRP A 83 -2.95 -1.02 -11.02
C TRP A 83 -1.79 -1.40 -10.10
N ASN A 84 -0.59 -1.32 -10.65
CA ASN A 84 0.66 -1.43 -9.95
C ASN A 84 1.55 -0.25 -10.30
N ILE A 85 2.29 0.27 -9.33
CA ILE A 85 3.27 1.34 -9.55
C ILE A 85 4.68 0.75 -9.54
N ASP A 86 5.52 1.20 -10.47
CA ASP A 86 6.97 1.07 -10.36
C ASP A 86 7.52 2.31 -9.65
N PHE A 87 8.03 2.13 -8.43
CA PHE A 87 8.54 3.21 -7.60
C PHE A 87 9.87 3.80 -8.09
N GLN A 88 10.58 3.12 -9.00
CA GLN A 88 11.83 3.59 -9.60
C GLN A 88 11.54 4.48 -10.82
N THR A 89 10.55 4.13 -11.64
CA THR A 89 10.25 4.83 -12.90
C THR A 89 9.03 5.74 -12.84
N CYS A 90 8.25 5.70 -11.75
CA CYS A 90 6.95 6.37 -11.60
C CYS A 90 5.89 5.89 -12.61
N GLU A 91 6.11 4.75 -13.24
CA GLU A 91 5.21 4.14 -14.21
C GLU A 91 4.09 3.38 -13.52
N ILE A 92 2.90 3.43 -14.13
CA ILE A 92 1.71 2.74 -13.68
C ILE A 92 1.37 1.66 -14.70
N PHE A 93 1.28 0.44 -14.21
CA PHE A 93 0.97 -0.75 -14.99
C PHE A 93 -0.41 -1.28 -14.63
N LEU A 94 -1.14 -1.79 -15.61
CA LEU A 94 -2.33 -2.62 -15.40
C LEU A 94 -1.90 -4.09 -15.43
N ILE A 95 -2.21 -4.82 -14.36
CA ILE A 95 -1.86 -6.22 -14.16
C ILE A 95 -3.10 -7.06 -13.84
N GLU A 96 -3.08 -8.34 -14.21
CA GLU A 96 -4.10 -9.35 -13.88
C GLU A 96 -3.93 -9.88 -12.46
#